data_AF-A0A535ZAW8-F1
#
_entry.id   AF-A0A535ZAW8-F1
#
_cell.length_a   1.000
_cell.length_b   1.000
_cell.length_c   1.000
_cell.angle_alpha   90.00
_cell.angle_beta   90.00
_cell.angle_gamma   90.00
#
_symmetry.space_group_name_H-M   'P 1'
#
loop_
_entity.id
_entity.type
_entity.pdbx_description
1 polymer ?
#
loop_
_entity_poly.entity_id
_entity_poly.type
_entity_poly.pdbx_seq_one_letter_code
_entity_poly.pdbx_strand_id
1 'polypeptide(L)'
;MINLPPDLLTGDPAIDSMDVTSIVTTVRTANNWSATKAYEAEKWYRRFLFLTKQQQKRGQPVVAVFGLDKDADLIWHEHITWTQKYQQDSEAMFGKGQFLHHTPTTPPNWQTLLDAAMALYNKKWHEIPPYANICCI
;
A
#
# COMPACT_ATOMS: atom_id res chain seq x y z
N MET A 1 7.80 19.63 -1.74
CA MET A 1 7.00 18.89 -0.73
C MET A 1 5.58 18.83 -1.25
N ILE A 2 4.99 17.63 -1.29
CA ILE A 2 3.58 17.45 -1.64
C ILE A 2 2.78 17.81 -0.40
N ASN A 3 1.76 18.65 -0.55
CA ASN A 3 0.84 18.94 0.55
C ASN A 3 -0.24 17.85 0.57
N LEU A 4 0.01 16.77 1.30
CA LEU A 4 -0.97 15.69 1.46
C LEU A 4 -2.11 16.12 2.39
N PRO A 5 -3.36 15.85 2.03
CA PRO A 5 -4.49 15.97 2.95
C PRO A 5 -4.25 15.14 4.22
N PRO A 6 -4.75 15.59 5.38
CA PRO A 6 -4.49 14.94 6.67
C PRO A 6 -4.80 13.44 6.70
N ASP A 7 -5.86 12.98 6.04
CA ASP A 7 -6.24 11.56 6.08
C ASP A 7 -5.30 10.65 5.27
N LEU A 8 -4.52 11.23 4.35
CA LEU A 8 -3.50 10.50 3.59
C LEU A 8 -2.18 10.38 4.35
N LEU A 9 -2.00 11.12 5.44
CA LEU A 9 -0.80 11.03 6.27
C LEU A 9 -0.79 9.73 7.08
N THR A 10 0.32 9.01 7.00
CA THR A 10 0.59 7.81 7.78
C THR A 10 1.41 8.10 9.03
N GLY A 11 2.16 9.20 9.02
CA GLY A 11 3.15 9.56 10.01
C GLY A 11 4.54 8.98 9.72
N ASP A 12 4.72 8.29 8.59
CA ASP A 12 6.03 7.85 8.11
C ASP A 12 6.54 8.81 7.01
N PRO A 13 7.66 9.52 7.23
CA PRO A 13 8.12 10.54 6.29
C PRO A 13 8.41 10.03 4.88
N ALA A 14 8.86 8.77 4.73
CA ALA A 14 9.17 8.22 3.41
C ALA A 14 7.88 7.95 2.62
N ILE A 15 6.85 7.44 3.29
CA ILE A 15 5.53 7.22 2.68
C ILE A 15 4.83 8.55 2.43
N ASP A 16 4.84 9.46 3.41
CA ASP A 16 4.14 10.74 3.33
C ASP A 16 4.78 11.70 2.30
N SER A 17 6.05 11.51 1.93
CA SER A 17 6.69 12.28 0.86
C SER A 17 6.62 11.63 -0.52
N MET A 18 6.15 10.38 -0.62
CA MET A 18 6.03 9.64 -1.87
C MET A 18 5.00 10.30 -2.79
N ASP A 19 5.43 10.66 -4.01
CA ASP A 19 4.55 11.18 -5.07
C ASP A 19 3.90 10.03 -5.85
N VAL A 20 2.61 9.79 -5.69
CA VAL A 20 1.88 8.81 -6.52
C VAL A 20 0.85 9.46 -7.44
N THR A 21 0.92 10.79 -7.63
CA THR A 21 -0.11 11.56 -8.34
C THR A 21 -0.37 11.02 -9.74
N SER A 22 0.69 10.75 -10.52
CA SER A 22 0.57 10.21 -11.88
C SER A 22 0.04 8.78 -11.90
N ILE A 23 0.49 7.93 -10.98
CA ILE A 23 0.04 6.53 -10.82
C ILE A 23 -1.47 6.50 -10.51
N VAL A 24 -1.89 7.26 -9.50
CA VAL A 24 -3.31 7.37 -9.11
C VAL A 24 -4.14 7.96 -10.26
N THR A 25 -3.62 8.94 -11.00
CA THR A 25 -4.30 9.52 -12.16
C THR A 25 -4.49 8.51 -13.29
N THR A 26 -3.49 7.67 -13.56
CA THR A 26 -3.58 6.58 -14.55
C THR A 26 -4.67 5.59 -14.17
N VAL A 27 -4.62 5.06 -12.93
CA VAL A 27 -5.63 4.09 -12.45
C VAL A 27 -7.02 4.69 -12.45
N ARG A 28 -7.17 5.93 -11.95
CA ARG A 28 -8.45 6.65 -11.94
C ARG A 28 -9.05 6.76 -13.34
N THR A 29 -8.23 7.13 -14.32
CA THR A 29 -8.66 7.33 -15.72
C THR A 29 -9.04 6.00 -16.35
N ALA A 30 -8.21 4.96 -16.20
CA ALA A 30 -8.47 3.63 -16.75
C ALA A 30 -9.75 2.99 -16.20
N ASN A 31 -10.14 3.32 -14.96
CA ASN A 31 -11.30 2.73 -14.28
C ASN A 31 -12.51 3.67 -14.16
N ASN A 32 -12.48 4.87 -14.78
CA ASN A 32 -13.53 5.88 -14.68
C ASN A 32 -13.93 6.23 -13.24
N TRP A 33 -12.95 6.35 -12.34
CA TRP A 33 -13.20 6.65 -10.93
C TRP A 33 -13.48 8.13 -10.70
N SER A 34 -14.37 8.41 -9.74
CA SER A 34 -14.50 9.75 -9.18
C SER A 34 -13.23 10.15 -8.40
N ALA A 35 -13.04 11.46 -8.20
CA ALA A 35 -11.93 11.96 -7.39
C ALA A 35 -11.95 11.40 -5.96
N THR A 36 -13.13 11.32 -5.34
CA THR A 36 -13.31 10.74 -4.00
C THR A 36 -12.89 9.28 -3.95
N LYS A 37 -13.22 8.50 -4.97
CA LYS A 37 -12.84 7.09 -5.01
C LYS A 37 -11.32 6.90 -5.16
N ALA A 38 -10.68 7.70 -6.02
CA ALA A 38 -9.23 7.69 -6.16
C ALA A 38 -8.52 8.11 -4.87
N TYR A 39 -9.06 9.12 -4.16
CA TYR A 39 -8.57 9.57 -2.87
C TYR A 39 -8.64 8.45 -1.80
N GLU A 40 -9.77 7.77 -1.69
CA GLU A 40 -9.93 6.65 -0.76
C GLU A 40 -8.98 5.48 -1.09
N ALA A 41 -8.80 5.16 -2.38
CA ALA A 41 -7.85 4.13 -2.80
C ALA A 41 -6.40 4.51 -2.45
N GLU A 42 -6.00 5.78 -2.65
CA GLU A 42 -4.67 6.26 -2.25
C GLU A 42 -4.47 6.19 -0.73
N LYS A 43 -5.50 6.56 0.05
CA LYS A 43 -5.49 6.44 1.52
C LYS A 43 -5.12 5.02 1.94
N TRP A 44 -5.82 4.02 1.40
CA TRP A 44 -5.59 2.62 1.74
C TRP A 44 -4.24 2.11 1.24
N TYR A 45 -3.78 2.55 0.06
CA TYR A 45 -2.47 2.18 -0.47
C TYR A 45 -1.33 2.66 0.44
N ARG A 46 -1.37 3.93 0.89
CA ARG A 46 -0.37 4.49 1.81
C ARG A 46 -0.36 3.76 3.15
N ARG A 47 -1.54 3.46 3.71
CA ARG A 47 -1.67 2.72 4.97
C ARG A 47 -1.16 1.29 4.86
N PHE A 48 -1.37 0.63 3.72
CA PHE A 48 -0.80 -0.69 3.43
C PHE A 48 0.73 -0.68 3.42
N LEU A 49 1.35 0.30 2.74
CA LEU A 49 2.81 0.46 2.74
C LEU A 49 3.34 0.69 4.17
N PHE A 50 2.63 1.50 4.95
CA PHE A 50 2.97 1.75 6.35
C PHE A 50 2.96 0.46 7.17
N LEU A 51 1.86 -0.30 7.13
CA LEU A 51 1.77 -1.55 7.87
C LEU A 51 2.81 -2.58 7.40
N THR A 52 3.06 -2.68 6.09
CA THR A 52 4.13 -3.50 5.51
C THR A 52 5.48 -3.15 6.11
N LYS A 53 5.81 -1.86 6.19
CA LYS A 53 7.05 -1.39 6.81
C LYS A 53 7.12 -1.71 8.31
N GLN A 54 6.02 -1.53 9.04
CA GLN A 54 5.96 -1.83 10.48
C GLN A 54 6.12 -3.32 10.78
N GLN A 55 5.67 -4.21 9.88
CA GLN A 55 5.80 -5.66 10.04
C GLN A 55 7.12 -6.22 9.48
N GLN A 56 7.93 -5.39 8.81
CA GLN A 56 9.21 -5.80 8.26
C GLN A 56 10.15 -6.28 9.38
N LYS A 57 10.66 -7.51 9.25
CA LYS A 57 11.66 -8.06 10.16
C LYS A 57 13.06 -7.73 9.67
N ARG A 58 13.93 -7.29 10.59
CA ARG A 58 15.32 -6.95 10.27
C ARG A 58 16.03 -8.15 9.63
N GLY A 59 16.67 -7.91 8.48
CA GLY A 59 17.44 -8.92 7.75
C GLY A 59 16.60 -9.90 6.94
N GLN A 60 15.28 -9.69 6.83
CA GLN A 60 14.40 -10.46 5.94
C GLN A 60 13.96 -9.60 4.75
N PRO A 61 13.64 -10.21 3.60
CA PRO A 61 12.98 -9.52 2.50
C PRO A 61 11.69 -8.83 2.96
N VAL A 62 11.33 -7.74 2.29
CA VAL A 62 10.05 -7.06 2.54
C VAL A 62 8.92 -7.96 2.03
N VAL A 63 7.96 -8.25 2.90
CA VAL A 63 6.77 -9.05 2.59
C VAL A 63 5.55 -8.19 2.89
N ALA A 64 4.65 -8.06 1.92
CA ALA A 64 3.40 -7.33 2.06
C ALA A 64 2.57 -7.87 3.24
N VAL A 65 1.93 -6.97 3.99
CA VAL A 65 0.85 -7.39 4.89
C VAL A 65 -0.36 -7.83 4.09
N PHE A 66 -1.15 -8.77 4.61
CA PHE A 66 -2.44 -9.11 3.99
C PHE A 66 -3.45 -7.97 4.11
N GLY A 67 -4.51 -8.03 3.32
CA GLY A 67 -5.65 -7.15 3.48
C GLY A 67 -5.45 -5.75 2.91
N LEU A 68 -5.01 -5.68 1.66
CA LEU A 68 -5.06 -4.47 0.85
C LEU A 68 -6.48 -4.28 0.29
N ASP A 69 -6.98 -3.04 0.32
CA ASP A 69 -8.24 -2.70 -0.34
C ASP A 69 -8.14 -2.95 -1.85
N LYS A 70 -9.19 -3.51 -2.47
CA LYS A 70 -9.18 -3.86 -3.90
C LYS A 70 -8.87 -2.70 -4.84
N ASP A 71 -9.26 -1.48 -4.51
CA ASP A 71 -9.02 -0.31 -5.36
C ASP A 71 -7.59 0.22 -5.11
N ALA A 72 -7.10 0.12 -3.87
CA ALA A 72 -5.70 0.37 -3.55
C ALA A 72 -4.73 -0.65 -4.18
N ASP A 73 -5.17 -1.90 -4.35
CA ASP A 73 -4.42 -2.94 -5.04
C ASP A 73 -4.13 -2.57 -6.50
N LEU A 74 -5.09 -1.96 -7.20
CA LEU A 74 -4.87 -1.45 -8.56
C LEU A 74 -3.83 -0.33 -8.60
N ILE A 75 -3.79 0.53 -7.57
CA ILE A 75 -2.74 1.56 -7.45
C ILE A 75 -1.37 0.91 -7.23
N TRP A 76 -1.29 -0.12 -6.38
CA TRP A 76 -0.02 -0.81 -6.16
C TRP A 76 0.47 -1.51 -7.43
N HIS A 77 -0.41 -2.21 -8.15
CA HIS A 77 -0.11 -2.84 -9.42
C HIS A 77 0.38 -1.84 -10.46
N GLU A 78 -0.30 -0.70 -10.60
CA GLU A 78 0.19 0.36 -11.48
C GLU A 78 1.53 0.92 -11.01
N HIS A 79 1.74 1.12 -9.70
CA HIS A 79 3.03 1.59 -9.20
C HIS A 79 4.17 0.64 -9.60
N ILE A 80 3.97 -0.68 -9.51
CA ILE A 80 4.96 -1.69 -9.93
C ILE A 80 5.38 -1.52 -11.40
N THR A 81 4.47 -1.10 -12.30
CA THR A 81 4.80 -0.89 -13.72
C THR A 81 5.73 0.31 -13.93
N TRP A 82 5.77 1.25 -12.98
CA TRP A 82 6.70 2.40 -12.95
C TRP A 82 8.04 1.97 -12.34
N THR A 83 8.67 0.96 -12.92
CA THR A 83 9.76 0.17 -12.32
C THR A 83 10.88 1.00 -11.65
N GLN A 84 11.39 2.05 -12.31
CA GLN A 84 12.43 2.91 -11.75
C GLN A 84 11.96 3.65 -10.50
N LYS A 85 10.74 4.21 -10.56
CA LYS A 85 10.13 4.95 -9.45
C LYS A 85 9.78 4.02 -8.30
N TYR A 86 9.18 2.87 -8.61
CA TYR A 86 8.81 1.88 -7.60
C TYR A 86 10.02 1.33 -6.85
N GLN A 87 11.15 1.15 -7.55
CA GLN A 87 12.42 0.83 -6.91
C GLN A 87 12.87 1.95 -5.96
N GLN A 88 12.91 3.20 -6.43
CA GLN A 88 13.34 4.34 -5.62
C GLN A 88 12.47 4.53 -4.37
N ASP A 89 11.15 4.48 -4.53
CA ASP A 89 10.20 4.63 -3.43
C ASP A 89 10.31 3.45 -2.45
N SER A 90 10.47 2.22 -2.94
CA SER A 90 10.69 1.05 -2.08
C SER A 90 11.99 1.16 -1.28
N GLU A 91 13.09 1.57 -1.90
CA GLU A 91 14.37 1.74 -1.21
C GLU A 91 14.30 2.86 -0.15
N ALA A 92 13.57 3.95 -0.44
CA ALA A 92 13.34 5.03 0.51
C ALA A 92 12.51 4.57 1.72
N MET A 93 11.52 3.70 1.50
CA MET A 93 10.65 3.20 2.57
C MET A 93 11.28 2.08 3.39
N PHE A 94 11.88 1.08 2.74
CA PHE A 94 12.28 -0.19 3.36
C PHE A 94 13.79 -0.35 3.52
N GLY A 95 14.58 0.59 2.99
CA GLY A 95 16.04 0.60 3.04
C GLY A 95 16.68 0.28 1.69
N LYS A 96 17.95 0.69 1.54
CA LYS A 96 18.71 0.53 0.28
C LYS A 96 18.75 -0.94 -0.17
N GLY A 97 18.41 -1.18 -1.44
CA GLY A 97 18.34 -2.51 -2.04
C GLY A 97 17.19 -3.38 -1.53
N GLN A 98 16.27 -2.83 -0.72
CA GLN A 98 15.03 -3.49 -0.34
C GLN A 98 13.91 -3.10 -1.29
N PHE A 99 13.09 -4.08 -1.63
CA PHE A 99 11.98 -3.92 -2.55
C PHE A 99 10.79 -4.70 -2.03
N LEU A 100 9.61 -4.11 -2.12
CA LEU A 100 8.38 -4.83 -1.85
C LEU A 100 8.06 -5.70 -3.07
N HIS A 101 8.45 -6.96 -3.01
CA HIS A 101 8.21 -7.90 -4.10
C HIS A 101 6.75 -8.33 -4.12
N HIS A 102 6.15 -8.29 -5.32
CA HIS A 102 4.81 -8.79 -5.55
C HIS A 102 4.84 -10.28 -5.90
N THR A 103 4.20 -11.12 -5.09
CA THR A 103 4.06 -12.57 -5.31
C THR A 103 2.58 -12.94 -5.46
N PRO A 104 2.09 -13.29 -6.66
CA PRO A 104 0.68 -13.59 -6.89
C PRO A 104 0.30 -14.98 -6.35
N THR A 105 0.29 -15.12 -5.02
CA THR A 105 0.00 -16.36 -4.31
C THR A 105 -0.92 -16.11 -3.13
N THR A 106 -1.81 -17.06 -2.84
CA THR A 106 -2.60 -17.09 -1.61
C THR A 106 -2.00 -18.16 -0.69
N PRO A 107 -1.42 -17.79 0.46
CA PRO A 107 -0.87 -18.76 1.40
C PRO A 107 -2.02 -19.55 2.07
N PRO A 108 -1.79 -20.80 2.50
CA PRO A 108 -2.83 -21.62 3.12
C PRO A 108 -3.45 -21.02 4.39
N ASN A 109 -2.73 -20.16 5.10
CA ASN A 109 -3.17 -19.49 6.33
C ASN A 109 -3.67 -18.04 6.10
N TRP A 110 -4.17 -17.72 4.90
CA TRP A 110 -4.53 -16.36 4.53
C TRP A 110 -5.57 -15.72 5.45
N GLN A 111 -6.55 -16.45 5.99
CA GLN A 111 -7.54 -15.88 6.92
C GLN A 111 -6.86 -15.31 8.17
N THR A 112 -5.93 -16.06 8.76
CA THR A 112 -5.20 -15.61 9.95
C THR A 112 -4.36 -14.37 9.66
N LEU A 113 -3.74 -14.31 8.47
CA LEU A 113 -2.96 -13.14 8.05
C LEU A 113 -3.86 -11.92 7.81
N LEU A 114 -5.04 -12.13 7.21
CA LEU A 114 -6.03 -11.10 6.99
C LEU A 114 -6.56 -10.54 8.33
N ASP A 115 -6.96 -11.41 9.26
CA ASP A 115 -7.43 -11.00 10.59
C ASP A 115 -6.36 -10.21 11.35
N ALA A 116 -5.11 -10.67 11.29
CA ALA A 116 -3.98 -9.96 11.88
C ALA A 116 -3.79 -8.56 11.27
N ALA A 117 -3.90 -8.44 9.95
CA ALA A 117 -3.80 -7.15 9.27
C ALA A 117 -4.97 -6.21 9.62
N MET A 118 -6.21 -6.71 9.66
CA MET A 118 -7.38 -5.91 10.06
C MET A 118 -7.24 -5.39 11.48
N ALA A 119 -6.70 -6.21 12.40
CA ALA A 119 -6.39 -5.77 13.76
C ALA A 119 -5.35 -4.65 13.78
N LEU A 120 -4.33 -4.69 12.91
CA LEU A 120 -3.33 -3.63 12.78
C LEU A 120 -3.93 -2.32 12.24
N TYR A 121 -4.75 -2.38 11.19
CA TYR A 121 -5.46 -1.22 10.66
C TYR A 121 -6.34 -0.58 11.74
N ASN A 122 -7.20 -1.37 12.38
CA ASN A 122 -8.10 -0.89 13.42
C ASN A 122 -7.34 -0.32 14.62
N LYS A 123 -6.22 -0.93 15.02
CA LYS A 123 -5.39 -0.43 16.11
C LYS A 123 -4.79 0.95 15.81
N LYS A 124 -4.39 1.20 14.56
CA LYS A 124 -3.67 2.43 14.18
C LYS A 124 -4.60 3.56 13.76
N TRP A 125 -5.68 3.25 13.02
CA TRP A 125 -6.57 4.26 12.42
C TRP A 125 -8.02 4.15 12.88
N HIS A 126 -8.38 3.17 13.73
CA HIS A 126 -9.78 2.91 14.12
C HIS A 126 -10.71 2.69 12.90
N GLU A 127 -10.13 2.19 11.82
CA GLU A 127 -10.77 1.98 10.52
C GLU A 127 -10.12 0.75 9.88
N ILE A 128 -10.88 0.00 9.10
CA ILE A 128 -10.39 -1.14 8.30
C ILE A 128 -10.78 -0.93 6.83
N PRO A 129 -9.98 -1.43 5.86
CA PRO A 129 -10.32 -1.32 4.45
C PRO A 129 -11.66 -2.02 4.16
N PRO A 130 -12.57 -1.40 3.37
CA PRO A 130 -13.92 -1.90 3.17
C PRO A 130 -13.97 -3.21 2.37
N TYR A 131 -12.99 -3.44 1.50
CA TYR A 131 -12.85 -4.68 0.74
C TYR A 131 -11.40 -5.16 0.74
N ALA A 132 -10.97 -5.72 1.86
CA ALA A 132 -9.69 -6.42 1.95
C ALA A 132 -9.75 -7.70 1.10
N ASN A 133 -9.15 -7.68 -0.08
CA ASN A 133 -9.22 -8.82 -0.99
C ASN A 133 -8.17 -9.89 -0.63
N ILE A 134 -8.39 -11.12 -1.09
CA ILE A 134 -7.50 -12.28 -0.88
C ILE A 134 -6.23 -12.18 -1.77
N CYS A 135 -6.15 -11.18 -2.65
CA CYS A 135 -5.23 -11.22 -3.78
C CYS A 135 -3.85 -10.59 -3.52
N CYS A 136 -2.85 -11.40 -3.89
CA CYS A 136 -1.49 -11.09 -4.30
C CYS A 136 -0.62 -10.26 -3.33
N ILE A 137 0.27 -10.94 -2.62
CA ILE A 137 1.30 -10.36 -1.74
C ILE A 137 2.68 -10.48 -2.37
#